data_AF-A0A8C1YK49-F1
#
_entry.id   AF-A0A8C1YK49-F1
#
_cell.length_a   1.000
_cell.length_b   1.000
_cell.length_c   1.000
_cell.angle_alpha   90.00
_cell.angle_beta   90.00
_cell.angle_gamma   90.00
#
_symmetry.space_group_name_H-M   'P 1'
#
loop_
_entity.id
_entity.type
_entity.pdbx_description
1 polymer ?
#
loop_
_entity_poly.entity_id
_entity_poly.type
_entity_poly.pdbx_seq_one_letter_code
_entity_poly.pdbx_strand_id
1 'polypeptide(L)'
;MRLRNGTFLTVLLFGLCGLISLSWYTAFSNSKGNVVDIYQREFLALKDRLHSAEQENLKRSKELNLVLDEIKRAIAEKQALRDINRTWSSLSDETKLKLWNVTSSKNVLQLPSIFHHLPHLLAKETSLQPAVHIGQGRTGVSIVMGVPSVKREVHSYLTDTLSSLMSELSPAEKEDCVIVVFIAENDVNVNDDRVVFLVVLTYSVCFRFPGEIQSGLLEIISPSIHFYPDFSHLKESFGDPKERVRWRTKQNLDYCFLMMYAQTKGTYYVQLEDDIVARPNYFTTMKNFALQQPSEEWMILEFSQLGFIGKMFKSLDLPLIVEFMLMFYKDKPIDWLLDHIMWVKVCNPEKDAKHCDRQKANLRIRFKPSLFQHVGTHSSLAGKIQKLKDKDFGKQTLHKGHANPLAEVTTSLKTYQHFTLEKAYLGEDFFWAFTPVAGDFIRIRVQTSEQTVQIKRFLVHKKKIAYSV
;
A
#
# COMPACT_ATOMS: atom_id res chain seq x y z
N MET A 1 -45.32 -9.22 -100.23
CA MET A 1 -44.15 -9.20 -99.31
C MET A 1 -44.62 -8.89 -97.89
N ARG A 2 -44.93 -9.90 -97.05
CA ARG A 2 -45.08 -9.77 -95.59
C ARG A 2 -45.39 -11.16 -95.06
N LEU A 3 -44.42 -11.77 -94.38
CA LEU A 3 -44.46 -12.97 -93.51
C LEU A 3 -43.12 -13.72 -93.63
N ARG A 4 -42.02 -13.12 -93.17
CA ARG A 4 -40.73 -13.83 -93.00
C ARG A 4 -39.90 -13.37 -91.79
N ASN A 5 -40.51 -12.64 -90.85
CA ASN A 5 -39.84 -12.13 -89.64
C ASN A 5 -40.41 -12.67 -88.33
N GLY A 6 -41.56 -13.37 -88.35
CA GLY A 6 -42.19 -13.88 -87.13
C GLY A 6 -41.49 -15.11 -86.53
N THR A 7 -41.03 -16.03 -87.37
CA THR A 7 -40.37 -17.28 -86.95
C THR A 7 -38.94 -17.07 -86.43
N PHE A 8 -38.25 -16.00 -86.85
CA PHE A 8 -36.92 -15.69 -86.32
C PHE A 8 -37.00 -15.02 -84.94
N LEU A 9 -38.02 -14.18 -84.73
CA LEU A 9 -38.26 -13.48 -83.47
C LEU A 9 -38.68 -14.46 -82.36
N THR A 10 -39.49 -15.48 -82.69
CA THR A 10 -39.90 -16.50 -81.72
C THR A 10 -38.72 -17.38 -81.28
N VAL A 11 -37.84 -17.80 -82.20
CA VAL A 11 -36.65 -18.59 -81.86
C VAL A 11 -35.67 -17.78 -80.98
N LEU A 12 -35.49 -16.49 -81.25
CA LEU A 12 -34.67 -15.59 -80.42
C LEU A 12 -35.26 -15.40 -79.02
N LEU A 13 -36.58 -15.24 -78.90
CA LEU A 13 -37.29 -15.13 -77.61
C LEU A 13 -37.19 -16.41 -76.78
N PHE A 14 -37.37 -17.58 -77.39
CA PHE A 14 -37.20 -18.87 -76.70
C PHE A 14 -35.73 -19.12 -76.28
N GLY A 15 -34.76 -18.72 -77.12
CA GLY A 15 -33.34 -18.78 -76.78
C GLY A 15 -32.98 -17.86 -75.61
N LEU A 16 -33.48 -16.62 -75.60
CA LEU A 16 -33.28 -15.66 -74.51
C LEU A 16 -33.94 -16.11 -73.21
N CYS A 17 -35.17 -16.65 -73.26
CA CYS A 17 -35.82 -17.23 -72.07
C CYS A 17 -35.07 -18.45 -71.52
N GLY A 18 -34.51 -19.30 -72.40
CA GLY A 18 -33.66 -20.42 -71.99
C GLY A 18 -32.38 -19.97 -71.30
N LEU A 19 -31.69 -18.95 -71.83
CA LEU A 19 -30.47 -18.38 -71.24
C LEU A 19 -30.73 -17.70 -69.90
N ILE A 20 -31.83 -16.96 -69.75
CA ILE A 20 -32.21 -16.33 -68.48
C ILE A 20 -32.55 -17.40 -67.43
N SER A 21 -33.24 -18.48 -67.83
CA SER A 21 -33.58 -19.59 -66.92
C SER A 21 -32.34 -20.37 -66.46
N LEU A 22 -31.38 -20.62 -67.36
CA LEU A 22 -30.08 -21.23 -67.03
C LEU A 22 -29.22 -20.31 -66.13
N SER A 23 -29.22 -19.00 -66.38
CA SER A 23 -28.54 -18.02 -65.53
C SER A 23 -29.15 -17.96 -64.12
N TRP A 24 -30.48 -18.00 -64.01
CA TRP A 24 -31.15 -18.03 -62.70
C TRP A 24 -30.92 -19.34 -61.96
N TYR A 25 -30.97 -20.48 -62.66
CA TYR A 25 -30.71 -21.79 -62.06
C TYR A 25 -29.26 -21.92 -61.56
N THR A 26 -28.29 -21.44 -62.33
CA THR A 26 -26.87 -21.44 -61.92
C THR A 26 -26.60 -20.48 -60.76
N ALA A 27 -27.22 -19.28 -60.75
CA ALA A 27 -27.11 -18.35 -59.62
C ALA A 27 -27.76 -18.87 -58.33
N PHE A 28 -28.92 -19.52 -58.43
CA PHE A 28 -29.62 -20.09 -57.28
C PHE A 28 -28.93 -21.36 -56.73
N SER A 29 -28.37 -22.19 -57.62
CA SER A 29 -27.57 -23.36 -57.24
C SER A 29 -26.26 -22.97 -56.54
N ASN A 30 -25.54 -21.97 -57.03
CA ASN A 30 -24.33 -21.44 -56.39
C ASN A 30 -24.60 -20.79 -55.02
N SER A 31 -25.75 -20.14 -54.85
CA SER A 31 -26.15 -19.54 -53.56
C SER A 31 -26.41 -20.61 -52.49
N LYS A 32 -27.13 -21.69 -52.83
CA LYS A 32 -27.37 -22.81 -51.89
C LYS A 32 -26.10 -23.57 -51.51
N GLY A 33 -25.18 -23.78 -52.45
CA GLY A 33 -23.88 -24.42 -52.19
C GLY A 33 -23.01 -23.60 -51.23
N ASN A 34 -22.91 -22.28 -51.45
CA ASN A 34 -22.13 -21.39 -50.59
C ASN A 34 -22.67 -21.29 -49.16
N VAL A 35 -24.01 -21.27 -48.98
CA VAL A 35 -24.61 -21.18 -47.64
C VAL A 35 -24.33 -22.45 -46.82
N VAL A 36 -24.41 -23.63 -47.43
CA VAL A 36 -24.10 -24.91 -46.76
C VAL A 36 -22.63 -25.00 -46.38
N ASP A 37 -21.72 -24.57 -47.27
CA ASP A 37 -20.27 -24.53 -46.99
C ASP A 37 -19.90 -23.55 -45.86
N ILE A 38 -20.60 -22.41 -45.76
CA ILE A 38 -20.40 -21.44 -44.67
C ILE A 38 -20.80 -22.06 -43.32
N TYR A 39 -21.99 -22.65 -43.22
CA TYR A 39 -22.43 -23.30 -41.98
C TYR A 39 -21.54 -24.48 -41.58
N GLN A 40 -21.03 -25.23 -42.55
CA GLN A 40 -20.13 -26.35 -42.28
C GLN A 40 -18.77 -25.87 -41.74
N ARG A 41 -18.25 -24.74 -42.24
CA ARG A 41 -17.02 -24.12 -41.68
C ARG A 41 -17.24 -23.55 -40.29
N GLU A 42 -18.37 -22.88 -40.05
CA GLU A 42 -18.68 -22.33 -38.72
C GLU A 42 -18.87 -23.45 -37.69
N PHE A 43 -19.51 -24.56 -38.08
CA PHE A 43 -19.67 -25.72 -37.20
C PHE A 43 -18.33 -26.39 -36.86
N LEU A 44 -17.43 -26.52 -37.85
CA LEU A 44 -16.07 -27.02 -37.62
C LEU A 44 -15.27 -26.08 -36.71
N ALA A 45 -15.33 -24.77 -36.95
CA ALA A 45 -14.66 -23.79 -36.11
C ALA A 45 -15.20 -23.77 -34.67
N LEU A 46 -16.51 -23.98 -34.48
CA LEU A 46 -17.12 -24.10 -33.17
C LEU A 46 -16.66 -25.37 -32.44
N LYS A 47 -16.57 -26.50 -33.16
CA LYS A 47 -16.09 -27.78 -32.63
C LYS A 47 -14.63 -27.68 -32.18
N ASP A 48 -13.77 -27.01 -32.95
CA ASP A 48 -12.36 -26.81 -32.58
C ASP A 48 -12.21 -25.91 -31.35
N ARG A 49 -13.02 -24.84 -31.26
CA ARG A 49 -13.06 -23.98 -30.05
C ARG A 49 -13.54 -24.74 -28.82
N LEU A 50 -14.56 -25.57 -28.95
CA LEU A 50 -15.06 -26.40 -27.86
C LEU A 50 -13.99 -27.39 -27.39
N HIS A 51 -13.31 -28.05 -28.34
CA HIS A 51 -12.24 -28.99 -28.00
C HIS A 51 -11.05 -28.30 -27.32
N SER A 52 -10.68 -27.08 -27.76
CA SER A 52 -9.65 -26.28 -27.11
C SER A 52 -10.07 -25.86 -25.69
N ALA A 53 -11.33 -25.46 -25.51
CA ALA A 53 -11.86 -25.10 -24.20
C ALA A 53 -11.90 -26.29 -23.23
N GLU A 54 -12.26 -27.48 -23.70
CA GLU A 54 -12.22 -28.71 -22.89
C GLU A 54 -10.80 -29.06 -22.46
N GLN A 55 -9.82 -28.96 -23.36
CA GLN A 55 -8.41 -29.21 -23.03
C GLN A 55 -7.86 -28.21 -22.00
N GLU A 56 -8.23 -26.94 -22.13
CA GLU A 56 -7.84 -25.90 -21.18
C GLU A 56 -8.49 -26.13 -19.81
N ASN A 57 -9.76 -26.53 -19.78
CA ASN A 57 -10.48 -26.86 -18.55
C ASN A 57 -9.85 -28.08 -17.84
N LEU A 58 -9.40 -29.08 -18.61
CA LEU A 58 -8.68 -30.24 -18.09
C LEU A 58 -7.31 -29.86 -17.51
N LYS A 59 -6.59 -28.90 -18.12
CA LYS A 59 -5.35 -28.35 -17.56
C LYS A 59 -5.61 -27.59 -16.26
N ARG A 60 -6.60 -26.70 -16.23
CA ARG A 60 -6.99 -25.96 -15.01
C ARG A 60 -7.41 -26.90 -13.88
N SER A 61 -8.13 -27.98 -14.20
CA SER A 61 -8.51 -28.99 -13.20
C SER A 61 -7.30 -29.70 -12.58
N LYS A 62 -6.26 -29.99 -13.39
CA LYS A 62 -5.00 -30.56 -12.87
C LYS A 62 -4.24 -29.57 -11.99
N GLU A 63 -4.17 -28.30 -12.39
CA GLU A 63 -3.55 -27.23 -11.59
C GLU A 63 -4.29 -27.03 -10.26
N LEU A 64 -5.63 -27.02 -10.26
CA LEU A 64 -6.46 -26.95 -9.06
C LEU A 64 -6.22 -28.13 -8.11
N ASN A 65 -6.03 -29.34 -8.64
CA ASN A 65 -5.72 -30.51 -7.82
C ASN A 65 -4.31 -30.42 -7.21
N LEU A 66 -3.33 -29.86 -7.91
CA LEU A 66 -1.99 -29.61 -7.36
C LEU A 66 -2.07 -28.59 -6.20
N VAL A 67 -2.79 -27.48 -6.41
CA VAL A 67 -3.02 -26.48 -5.36
C VAL A 67 -3.76 -27.07 -4.16
N LEU A 68 -4.75 -27.93 -4.39
CA LEU A 68 -5.49 -28.60 -3.33
C LEU A 68 -4.59 -29.53 -2.49
N ASP A 69 -3.69 -30.26 -3.13
CA ASP A 69 -2.72 -31.12 -2.42
C ASP A 69 -1.67 -30.29 -1.66
N GLU A 70 -1.25 -29.15 -2.18
CA GLU A 70 -0.41 -28.18 -1.46
C GLU A 70 -1.11 -27.66 -0.19
N ILE A 71 -2.40 -27.31 -0.31
CA ILE A 71 -3.23 -26.85 0.82
C ILE A 71 -3.39 -27.97 1.87
N LYS A 72 -3.61 -29.22 1.44
CA LYS A 72 -3.69 -30.37 2.36
C LYS A 72 -2.38 -30.57 3.13
N ARG A 73 -1.22 -30.45 2.46
CA ARG A 73 0.09 -30.51 3.13
C ARG A 73 0.26 -29.38 4.14
N ALA A 74 -0.07 -28.14 3.75
CA ALA A 74 0.00 -26.99 4.65
C ALA A 74 -0.92 -27.13 5.88
N ILE A 75 -2.10 -27.72 5.72
CA ILE A 75 -3.02 -28.01 6.84
C ILE A 75 -2.44 -29.09 7.76
N ALA A 76 -1.87 -30.16 7.20
CA ALA A 76 -1.23 -31.22 7.97
C ALA A 76 -0.01 -30.71 8.76
N GLU A 77 0.82 -29.85 8.16
CA GLU A 77 1.94 -29.18 8.84
C GLU A 77 1.45 -28.24 9.95
N LYS A 78 0.36 -27.50 9.72
CA LYS A 78 -0.25 -26.62 10.74
C LYS A 78 -0.84 -27.41 11.92
N GLN A 79 -1.37 -28.60 11.68
CA GLN A 79 -1.83 -29.52 12.74
C GLN A 79 -0.65 -30.09 13.53
N ALA A 80 0.39 -30.56 12.84
CA ALA A 80 1.63 -31.03 13.48
C ALA A 80 2.29 -29.91 14.33
N LEU A 81 2.33 -28.68 13.83
CA LEU A 81 2.79 -27.50 14.57
C LEU A 81 1.93 -27.21 15.80
N ARG A 82 0.60 -27.40 15.73
CA ARG A 82 -0.32 -27.24 16.86
C ARG A 82 -0.10 -28.28 17.96
N ASP A 83 0.14 -29.52 17.58
CA ASP A 83 0.41 -30.62 18.51
C ASP A 83 1.79 -30.45 19.16
N ILE A 84 2.80 -30.04 18.38
CA ILE A 84 4.11 -29.64 18.91
C ILE A 84 3.96 -28.49 19.91
N ASN A 85 3.17 -27.45 19.59
CA ASN A 85 3.00 -26.28 20.47
C ASN A 85 2.31 -26.64 21.80
N ARG A 86 1.38 -27.61 21.79
CA ARG A 86 0.77 -28.15 23.01
C ARG A 86 1.80 -28.90 23.87
N THR A 87 2.60 -29.77 23.28
CA THR A 87 3.66 -30.50 24.00
C THR A 87 4.76 -29.54 24.48
N TRP A 88 5.06 -28.51 23.71
CA TRP A 88 6.01 -27.46 24.07
C TRP A 88 5.52 -26.61 25.25
N SER A 89 4.22 -26.32 25.33
CA SER A 89 3.63 -25.55 26.43
C SER A 89 3.65 -26.28 27.78
N SER A 90 3.75 -27.61 27.81
CA SER A 90 3.73 -28.42 29.04
C SER A 90 5.11 -28.71 29.64
N LEU A 91 6.19 -28.28 29.00
CA LEU A 91 7.56 -28.47 29.49
C LEU A 91 7.94 -27.36 30.49
N SER A 92 8.90 -27.62 31.39
CA SER A 92 9.45 -26.57 32.26
C SER A 92 10.45 -25.69 31.51
N ASP A 93 10.55 -24.41 31.87
CA ASP A 93 11.43 -23.42 31.21
C ASP A 93 12.89 -23.90 31.10
N GLU A 94 13.40 -24.59 32.12
CA GLU A 94 14.75 -25.15 32.14
C GLU A 94 14.93 -26.31 31.13
N THR A 95 13.87 -27.10 30.91
CA THR A 95 13.88 -28.21 29.94
C THR A 95 13.77 -27.69 28.51
N LYS A 96 13.00 -26.61 28.29
CA LYS A 96 12.85 -25.97 26.98
C LYS A 96 14.14 -25.27 26.54
N LEU A 97 14.85 -24.62 27.47
CA LEU A 97 16.20 -24.08 27.25
C LEU A 97 17.21 -25.17 26.89
N LYS A 98 17.19 -26.31 27.61
CA LYS A 98 18.04 -27.48 27.27
C LYS A 98 17.69 -28.05 25.90
N LEU A 99 16.40 -28.15 25.56
CA LEU A 99 15.96 -28.62 24.24
C LEU A 99 16.38 -27.65 23.13
N TRP A 100 16.24 -26.33 23.31
CA TRP A 100 16.75 -25.34 22.33
C TRP A 100 18.24 -25.46 22.08
N ASN A 101 19.03 -25.62 23.15
CA ASN A 101 20.46 -25.84 23.03
C ASN A 101 20.78 -27.15 22.29
N VAL A 102 19.98 -28.21 22.50
CA VAL A 102 20.14 -29.52 21.83
C VAL A 102 19.69 -29.48 20.37
N THR A 103 18.63 -28.74 20.02
CA THR A 103 18.20 -28.56 18.61
C THR A 103 19.19 -27.66 17.86
N SER A 104 19.75 -26.65 18.53
CA SER A 104 20.80 -25.78 17.98
C SER A 104 22.15 -26.50 17.86
N SER A 105 22.43 -27.51 18.70
CA SER A 105 23.66 -28.32 18.63
C SER A 105 23.59 -29.46 17.60
N LYS A 106 22.39 -29.80 17.11
CA LYS A 106 22.21 -30.80 16.03
C LYS A 106 22.35 -30.20 14.63
N ASN A 107 22.18 -28.89 14.49
CA ASN A 107 22.41 -28.20 13.24
C ASN A 107 23.89 -27.86 13.12
N VAL A 108 24.52 -28.30 12.03
CA VAL A 108 25.92 -27.94 11.69
C VAL A 108 26.09 -26.42 11.52
N LEU A 109 25.00 -25.70 11.25
CA LEU A 109 24.95 -24.26 11.09
C LEU A 109 24.08 -23.61 12.18
N GLN A 110 24.61 -22.57 12.83
CA GLN A 110 23.82 -21.68 13.68
C GLN A 110 23.28 -20.53 12.83
N LEU A 111 21.96 -20.42 12.73
CA LEU A 111 21.30 -19.35 11.99
C LEU A 111 21.21 -18.09 12.85
N PRO A 112 21.49 -16.90 12.27
CA PRO A 112 21.21 -15.64 12.92
C PRO A 112 19.75 -15.58 13.38
N SER A 113 19.53 -14.99 14.55
CA SER A 113 18.23 -14.88 15.18
C SER A 113 18.21 -13.66 16.09
N ILE A 114 17.01 -13.21 16.47
CA ILE A 114 16.85 -12.11 17.43
C ILE A 114 17.66 -12.32 18.73
N PHE A 115 17.86 -13.58 19.14
CA PHE A 115 18.63 -13.95 20.33
C PHE A 115 20.13 -13.63 20.21
N HIS A 116 20.67 -13.46 19.01
CA HIS A 116 22.04 -12.99 18.83
C HIS A 116 22.19 -11.51 19.22
N HIS A 117 21.17 -10.69 18.93
CA HIS A 117 21.17 -9.26 19.25
C HIS A 117 20.62 -8.96 20.65
N LEU A 118 19.72 -9.81 21.13
CA LEU A 118 19.02 -9.71 22.41
C LEU A 118 19.05 -11.07 23.16
N PRO A 119 20.24 -11.51 23.64
CA PRO A 119 20.39 -12.83 24.26
C PRO A 119 19.60 -12.99 25.56
N HIS A 120 19.31 -11.89 26.25
CA HIS A 120 18.52 -11.90 27.49
C HIS A 120 17.09 -12.41 27.28
N LEU A 121 16.56 -12.37 26.05
CA LEU A 121 15.23 -12.89 25.73
C LEU A 121 15.12 -14.40 25.95
N LEU A 122 16.24 -15.14 25.92
CA LEU A 122 16.27 -16.57 26.22
C LEU A 122 15.97 -16.85 27.69
N ALA A 123 16.17 -15.88 28.59
CA ALA A 123 15.99 -16.09 30.01
C ALA A 123 14.52 -16.31 30.41
N LYS A 124 13.57 -15.81 29.60
CA LYS A 124 12.13 -15.92 29.87
C LYS A 124 11.32 -16.05 28.58
N GLU A 125 10.46 -17.06 28.49
CA GLU A 125 9.61 -17.28 27.31
C GLU A 125 8.63 -16.14 27.05
N THR A 126 8.17 -15.49 28.12
CA THR A 126 7.23 -14.36 28.04
C THR A 126 7.87 -13.08 27.51
N SER A 127 9.17 -13.06 27.21
CA SER A 127 9.87 -11.86 26.72
C SER A 127 9.39 -11.42 25.33
N LEU A 128 8.94 -12.36 24.50
CA LEU A 128 8.43 -12.10 23.15
C LEU A 128 6.89 -12.01 23.09
N GLN A 129 6.21 -12.22 24.22
CA GLN A 129 4.77 -12.11 24.30
C GLN A 129 4.38 -10.72 24.81
N PRO A 130 3.34 -10.07 24.23
CA PRO A 130 2.81 -8.84 24.79
C PRO A 130 2.29 -9.07 26.22
N ALA A 131 2.63 -8.18 27.15
CA ALA A 131 2.09 -8.21 28.51
C ALA A 131 0.62 -7.77 28.54
N VAL A 132 0.26 -6.83 27.66
CA VAL A 132 -1.13 -6.45 27.40
C VAL A 132 -1.42 -6.80 25.95
N HIS A 133 -2.56 -7.46 25.72
CA HIS A 133 -3.05 -7.76 24.39
C HIS A 133 -4.59 -7.70 24.42
N ILE A 134 -5.15 -6.66 23.83
CA ILE A 134 -6.59 -6.42 23.75
C ILE A 134 -6.94 -6.24 22.27
N GLY A 135 -7.84 -7.07 21.75
CA GLY A 135 -8.23 -7.06 20.34
C GLY A 135 -8.71 -8.43 19.88
N GLN A 136 -9.12 -8.52 18.62
CA GLN A 136 -9.63 -9.78 18.04
C GLN A 136 -8.58 -10.58 17.28
N GLY A 137 -7.34 -10.08 17.15
CA GLY A 137 -6.28 -10.78 16.43
C GLY A 137 -6.54 -10.83 14.92
N ARG A 138 -7.12 -9.77 14.34
CA ARG A 138 -7.49 -9.73 12.93
C ARG A 138 -6.23 -9.84 12.04
N THR A 139 -6.35 -10.58 10.95
CA THR A 139 -5.29 -10.83 9.95
C THR A 139 -5.89 -10.85 8.54
N GLY A 140 -5.04 -10.80 7.50
CA GLY A 140 -5.46 -10.82 6.10
C GLY A 140 -5.95 -9.47 5.56
N VAL A 141 -5.62 -8.36 6.24
CA VAL A 141 -5.99 -7.01 5.80
C VAL A 141 -5.00 -6.44 4.80
N SER A 142 -5.40 -5.41 4.04
CA SER A 142 -4.47 -4.75 3.12
C SER A 142 -3.42 -3.93 3.87
N ILE A 143 -3.83 -3.15 4.89
CA ILE A 143 -2.94 -2.23 5.60
C ILE A 143 -3.06 -2.40 7.11
N VAL A 144 -1.91 -2.52 7.77
CA VAL A 144 -1.76 -2.50 9.23
C VAL A 144 -1.10 -1.19 9.63
N MET A 145 -1.73 -0.41 10.50
CA MET A 145 -1.22 0.87 10.98
C MET A 145 -0.69 0.73 12.41
N GLY A 146 0.62 0.89 12.59
CA GLY A 146 1.25 0.87 13.90
C GLY A 146 1.30 2.26 14.52
N VAL A 147 0.70 2.45 15.70
CA VAL A 147 0.66 3.71 16.43
C VAL A 147 1.31 3.53 17.82
N PRO A 148 2.61 3.79 17.95
CA PRO A 148 3.31 3.73 19.22
C PRO A 148 2.99 4.96 20.07
N SER A 149 2.74 4.76 21.36
CA SER A 149 2.42 5.79 22.34
C SER A 149 3.33 5.66 23.56
N VAL A 150 3.83 6.79 24.04
CA VAL A 150 4.66 6.92 25.25
C VAL A 150 4.08 7.99 26.16
N LYS A 151 4.41 7.92 27.45
CA LYS A 151 3.93 8.92 28.41
C LYS A 151 4.58 10.28 28.11
N ARG A 152 3.75 11.32 28.06
CA ARG A 152 4.16 12.73 28.01
C ARG A 152 3.79 13.41 29.33
N GLU A 153 4.52 14.46 29.69
CA GLU A 153 4.30 15.21 30.93
C GLU A 153 2.99 16.01 30.92
N VAL A 154 2.55 16.48 29.74
CA VAL A 154 1.50 17.51 29.62
C VAL A 154 0.20 16.97 29.03
N HIS A 155 0.25 16.29 27.89
CA HIS A 155 -0.94 15.91 27.12
C HIS A 155 -0.75 14.58 26.38
N SER A 156 -1.79 13.74 26.34
CA SER A 156 -1.84 12.53 25.51
C SER A 156 -2.62 12.80 24.23
N TYR A 157 -1.98 12.65 23.06
CA TYR A 157 -2.60 12.91 21.76
C TYR A 157 -3.27 11.68 21.14
N LEU A 158 -3.07 10.50 21.73
CA LEU A 158 -3.45 9.21 21.14
C LEU A 158 -4.95 9.16 20.79
N THR A 159 -5.83 9.56 21.70
CA THR A 159 -7.28 9.49 21.49
C THR A 159 -7.75 10.36 20.33
N ASP A 160 -7.13 11.53 20.14
CA ASP A 160 -7.46 12.44 19.04
C ASP A 160 -6.94 11.88 17.71
N THR A 161 -5.72 11.35 17.70
CA THR A 161 -5.13 10.67 16.55
C THR A 161 -5.97 9.46 16.11
N LEU A 162 -6.36 8.61 17.05
CA LEU A 162 -7.23 7.47 16.81
C LEU A 162 -8.59 7.89 16.26
N SER A 163 -9.19 8.93 16.83
CA SER A 163 -10.46 9.49 16.34
C SER A 163 -10.31 9.97 14.90
N SER A 164 -9.23 10.70 14.58
CA SER A 164 -8.96 11.21 13.23
C SER A 164 -8.70 10.08 12.22
N LEU A 165 -7.97 9.04 12.62
CA LEU A 165 -7.70 7.90 11.73
C LEU A 165 -8.97 7.12 11.42
N MET A 166 -9.82 6.88 12.43
CA MET A 166 -11.01 6.03 12.30
C MET A 166 -12.23 6.75 11.72
N SER A 167 -12.34 8.07 11.89
CA SER A 167 -13.43 8.86 11.31
C SER A 167 -13.33 8.98 9.79
N GLU A 168 -12.12 8.95 9.24
CA GLU A 168 -11.85 9.07 7.80
C GLU A 168 -11.86 7.73 7.06
N LEU A 169 -12.18 6.62 7.74
CA LEU A 169 -12.34 5.30 7.13
C LEU A 169 -13.81 5.01 6.79
N SER A 170 -14.06 4.59 5.55
CA SER A 170 -15.35 4.01 5.15
C SER A 170 -15.56 2.62 5.78
N PRO A 171 -16.80 2.10 5.83
CA PRO A 171 -17.07 0.77 6.38
C PRO A 171 -16.26 -0.36 5.75
N ALA A 172 -16.06 -0.33 4.42
CA ALA A 172 -15.26 -1.32 3.73
C ALA A 172 -13.77 -1.23 4.09
N GLU A 173 -13.24 -0.02 4.24
CA GLU A 173 -11.85 0.19 4.67
C GLU A 173 -11.64 -0.22 6.13
N LYS A 174 -12.65 -0.06 7.00
CA LYS A 174 -12.60 -0.55 8.39
C LYS A 174 -12.49 -2.07 8.48
N GLU A 175 -13.01 -2.82 7.51
CA GLU A 175 -12.84 -4.28 7.44
C GLU A 175 -11.48 -4.69 6.85
N ASP A 176 -10.90 -3.85 5.99
CA ASP A 176 -9.63 -4.09 5.29
C ASP A 176 -8.42 -3.43 5.99
N CYS A 177 -8.56 -3.11 7.28
CA CYS A 177 -7.57 -2.41 8.08
C CYS A 177 -7.48 -2.96 9.51
N VAL A 178 -6.28 -2.87 10.09
CA VAL A 178 -6.04 -2.99 11.54
C VAL A 178 -5.18 -1.84 12.03
N ILE A 179 -5.58 -1.18 13.10
CA ILE A 179 -4.78 -0.20 13.83
C ILE A 179 -4.25 -0.88 15.09
N VAL A 180 -2.92 -0.99 15.20
CA VAL A 180 -2.24 -1.54 16.37
C VAL A 180 -1.67 -0.40 17.19
N VAL A 181 -2.27 -0.14 18.34
CA VAL A 181 -1.77 0.79 19.35
C VAL A 181 -0.75 0.07 20.21
N PHE A 182 0.47 0.59 20.23
CA PHE A 182 1.57 0.05 21.02
C PHE A 182 1.91 0.98 22.17
N ILE A 183 1.55 0.61 23.40
CA ILE A 183 1.84 1.41 24.58
C ILE A 183 3.20 0.98 25.12
N ALA A 184 4.22 1.83 24.91
CA ALA A 184 5.61 1.48 25.16
C ALA A 184 6.08 1.88 26.57
N GLU A 185 5.25 1.68 27.61
CA GLU A 185 5.53 2.08 29.00
C GLU A 185 5.51 0.88 29.94
N ASN A 186 6.70 0.41 30.32
CA ASN A 186 6.89 -0.85 31.04
C ASN A 186 7.97 -0.79 32.13
N ASP A 187 8.40 0.41 32.54
CA ASP A 187 9.45 0.50 33.57
C ASP A 187 8.90 0.06 34.93
N VAL A 188 9.50 -0.99 35.49
CA VAL A 188 9.05 -1.67 36.70
C VAL A 188 9.65 -0.98 37.92
N ASN A 189 9.11 0.17 38.25
CA ASN A 189 8.97 0.52 39.65
C ASN A 189 7.47 0.52 39.94
N VAL A 190 7.03 -0.39 40.79
CA VAL A 190 5.61 -0.58 41.13
C VAL A 190 5.01 0.67 41.83
N ASN A 191 5.87 1.58 42.28
CA ASN A 191 5.52 2.89 42.85
C ASN A 191 5.61 4.04 41.83
N ASP A 192 5.73 3.75 40.53
CA ASP A 192 5.99 4.73 39.47
C ASP A 192 4.69 5.05 38.68
N ASP A 193 4.49 6.32 38.36
CA ASP A 193 3.35 6.87 37.63
C ASP A 193 3.20 6.31 36.19
N ARG A 194 4.09 5.39 35.76
CA ARG A 194 4.13 4.77 34.43
C ARG A 194 3.23 3.55 34.30
N VAL A 195 3.16 2.68 35.33
CA VAL A 195 2.22 1.55 35.33
C VAL A 195 0.79 2.06 35.39
N VAL A 196 0.56 3.11 36.19
CA VAL A 196 -0.72 3.84 36.22
C VAL A 196 -1.07 4.38 34.84
N PHE A 197 -0.11 4.97 34.13
CA PHE A 197 -0.32 5.47 32.77
C PHE A 197 -0.74 4.37 31.79
N LEU A 198 -0.07 3.20 31.78
CA LEU A 198 -0.45 2.08 30.92
C LEU A 198 -1.91 1.67 31.16
N VAL A 199 -2.29 1.46 32.43
CA VAL A 199 -3.65 1.05 32.80
C VAL A 199 -4.68 2.11 32.44
N VAL A 200 -4.42 3.38 32.80
CA VAL A 200 -5.33 4.50 32.54
C VAL A 200 -5.51 4.73 31.04
N LEU A 201 -4.42 4.71 30.26
CA LEU A 201 -4.49 4.91 28.81
C LEU A 201 -5.24 3.76 28.13
N THR A 202 -4.92 2.51 28.52
CA THR A 202 -5.61 1.32 28.00
C THR A 202 -7.11 1.41 28.29
N TYR A 203 -7.48 1.72 29.55
CA TYR A 203 -8.88 1.88 29.94
C TYR A 203 -9.58 3.00 29.16
N SER A 204 -8.91 4.15 28.99
CA SER A 204 -9.44 5.28 28.22
C SER A 204 -9.73 4.91 26.77
N VAL A 205 -8.81 4.22 26.11
CA VAL A 205 -8.99 3.75 24.72
C VAL A 205 -10.10 2.71 24.64
N CYS A 206 -10.15 1.73 25.56
CA CYS A 206 -11.22 0.74 25.61
C CYS A 206 -12.60 1.35 25.84
N PHE A 207 -12.70 2.36 26.69
CA PHE A 207 -13.94 3.07 26.97
C PHE A 207 -14.40 3.92 25.78
N ARG A 208 -13.47 4.53 25.05
CA ARG A 208 -13.75 5.42 23.93
C ARG A 208 -14.11 4.66 22.64
N PHE A 209 -13.47 3.52 22.40
CA PHE A 209 -13.57 2.75 21.14
C PHE A 209 -13.96 1.27 21.35
N PRO A 210 -15.03 0.96 22.12
CA PRO A 210 -15.40 -0.43 22.38
C PRO A 210 -15.83 -1.16 21.10
N GLY A 211 -16.50 -0.46 20.18
CA GLY A 211 -16.99 -1.04 18.92
C GLY A 211 -15.85 -1.41 17.97
N GLU A 212 -14.83 -0.56 17.87
CA GLU A 212 -13.66 -0.78 17.01
C GLU A 212 -12.74 -1.89 17.55
N ILE A 213 -12.66 -2.03 18.87
CA ILE A 213 -11.97 -3.18 19.48
C ILE A 213 -12.75 -4.47 19.24
N GLN A 214 -14.07 -4.44 19.39
CA GLN A 214 -14.91 -5.62 19.19
C GLN A 214 -14.95 -6.07 17.72
N SER A 215 -14.93 -5.14 16.76
CA SER A 215 -14.85 -5.48 15.35
C SER A 215 -13.49 -6.07 14.96
N GLY A 216 -12.43 -5.74 15.71
CA GLY A 216 -11.05 -6.09 15.39
C GLY A 216 -10.34 -5.06 14.50
N LEU A 217 -10.92 -3.86 14.36
CA LEU A 217 -10.25 -2.72 13.73
C LEU A 217 -9.12 -2.18 14.62
N LEU A 218 -9.33 -2.13 15.94
CA LEU A 218 -8.38 -1.58 16.90
C LEU A 218 -7.83 -2.69 17.82
N GLU A 219 -6.51 -2.74 17.94
CA GLU A 219 -5.80 -3.63 18.87
C GLU A 219 -4.87 -2.80 19.75
N ILE A 220 -4.78 -3.16 21.02
CA ILE A 220 -3.89 -2.52 22.00
C ILE A 220 -2.90 -3.58 22.49
N ILE A 221 -1.63 -3.28 22.35
CA ILE A 221 -0.54 -4.11 22.85
C ILE A 221 0.43 -3.30 23.72
N SER A 222 1.02 -3.97 24.69
CA SER A 222 2.20 -3.50 25.41
C SER A 222 3.22 -4.64 25.46
N PRO A 223 4.53 -4.37 25.27
CA PRO A 223 5.52 -5.44 25.25
C PRO A 223 5.67 -6.07 26.63
N SER A 224 6.43 -7.15 26.75
CA SER A 224 6.88 -7.62 28.06
C SER A 224 7.93 -6.69 28.64
N ILE A 225 7.98 -6.56 29.97
CA ILE A 225 9.09 -5.89 30.67
C ILE A 225 10.43 -6.55 30.38
N HIS A 226 10.41 -7.85 30.04
CA HIS A 226 11.59 -8.66 29.76
C HIS A 226 12.05 -8.57 28.30
N PHE A 227 11.28 -7.88 27.45
CA PHE A 227 11.69 -7.62 26.07
C PHE A 227 12.93 -6.72 26.02
N TYR A 228 12.99 -5.70 26.89
CA TYR A 228 14.07 -4.72 26.86
C TYR A 228 15.33 -5.24 27.58
N PRO A 229 16.53 -4.97 27.03
CA PRO A 229 17.78 -5.23 27.73
C PRO A 229 17.99 -4.18 28.84
N ASP A 230 18.98 -4.44 29.71
CA ASP A 230 19.44 -3.41 30.63
C ASP A 230 20.09 -2.22 29.86
N PHE A 231 19.57 -1.02 30.13
CA PHE A 231 20.03 0.23 29.54
C PHE A 231 21.06 0.98 30.39
N SER A 232 21.38 0.50 31.59
CA SER A 232 22.29 1.17 32.53
C SER A 232 23.71 1.38 31.95
N HIS A 233 24.13 0.46 31.09
CA HIS A 233 25.48 0.41 30.49
C HIS A 233 25.55 1.00 29.07
N LEU A 234 24.56 1.78 28.64
CA LEU A 234 24.60 2.44 27.34
C LEU A 234 25.72 3.51 27.30
N LYS A 235 26.49 3.50 26.21
CA LYS A 235 27.54 4.48 25.95
C LYS A 235 26.94 5.76 25.39
N GLU A 236 27.39 6.90 25.89
CA GLU A 236 27.08 8.20 25.28
C GLU A 236 27.63 8.27 23.86
N SER A 237 26.90 8.91 22.96
CA SER A 237 27.34 9.09 21.58
C SER A 237 26.70 10.34 20.97
N PHE A 238 27.32 10.88 19.92
CA PHE A 238 26.87 12.11 19.23
C PHE A 238 26.73 13.34 20.12
N GLY A 239 27.37 13.36 21.30
CA GLY A 239 27.20 14.41 22.30
C GLY A 239 25.85 14.37 23.03
N ASP A 240 25.07 13.30 22.84
CA ASP A 240 23.79 13.13 23.52
C ASP A 240 23.99 12.62 24.97
N PRO A 241 23.24 13.16 25.95
CA PRO A 241 23.26 12.64 27.32
C PRO A 241 22.71 11.20 27.37
N LYS A 242 23.06 10.44 28.41
CA LYS A 242 22.58 9.05 28.61
C LYS A 242 21.08 8.89 28.47
N GLU A 243 20.29 9.84 28.98
CA GLU A 243 18.82 9.78 28.87
C GLU A 243 18.34 9.81 27.42
N ARG A 244 18.96 10.66 26.59
CA ARG A 244 18.65 10.75 25.17
C ARG A 244 19.11 9.50 24.41
N VAL A 245 20.28 8.94 24.77
CA VAL A 245 20.75 7.66 24.23
C VAL A 245 19.80 6.52 24.60
N ARG A 246 19.37 6.45 25.87
CA ARG A 246 18.37 5.47 26.33
C ARG A 246 17.07 5.62 25.57
N TRP A 247 16.57 6.85 25.42
CA TRP A 247 15.34 7.15 24.68
C TRP A 247 15.40 6.65 23.24
N ARG A 248 16.45 6.99 22.48
CA ARG A 248 16.57 6.56 21.06
C ARG A 248 16.80 5.05 20.93
N THR A 249 17.53 4.44 21.88
CA THR A 249 17.76 2.99 21.91
C THR A 249 16.46 2.23 22.16
N LYS A 250 15.67 2.70 23.12
CA LYS A 250 14.35 2.15 23.42
C LYS A 250 13.40 2.31 22.23
N GLN A 251 13.35 3.49 21.60
CA GLN A 251 12.51 3.74 20.42
C GLN A 251 12.79 2.76 19.27
N ASN A 252 14.07 2.43 19.02
CA ASN A 252 14.42 1.42 18.03
C ASN A 252 13.79 0.05 18.35
N LEU A 253 13.86 -0.37 19.62
CA LEU A 253 13.27 -1.64 20.07
C LEU A 253 11.74 -1.61 20.05
N ASP A 254 11.14 -0.48 20.41
CA ASP A 254 9.68 -0.24 20.36
C ASP A 254 9.15 -0.50 18.95
N TYR A 255 9.80 0.08 17.93
CA TYR A 255 9.39 -0.10 16.54
C TYR A 255 9.67 -1.51 16.04
N CYS A 256 10.79 -2.12 16.44
CA CYS A 256 11.05 -3.54 16.12
C CYS A 256 9.94 -4.44 16.66
N PHE A 257 9.53 -4.27 17.91
CA PHE A 257 8.44 -5.06 18.51
C PHE A 257 7.14 -4.90 17.73
N LEU A 258 6.76 -3.66 17.43
CA LEU A 258 5.54 -3.34 16.72
C LEU A 258 5.54 -3.91 15.30
N MET A 259 6.65 -3.78 14.57
CA MET A 259 6.81 -4.35 13.22
C MET A 259 6.75 -5.88 13.24
N MET A 260 7.42 -6.54 14.20
CA MET A 260 7.35 -8.00 14.37
C MET A 260 5.92 -8.47 14.65
N TYR A 261 5.19 -7.77 15.51
CA TYR A 261 3.79 -8.09 15.82
C TYR A 261 2.87 -7.89 14.59
N ALA A 262 3.10 -6.83 13.81
CA ALA A 262 2.26 -6.48 12.67
C ALA A 262 2.52 -7.33 11.41
N GLN A 263 3.69 -7.98 11.31
CA GLN A 263 4.18 -8.65 10.10
C GLN A 263 3.16 -9.61 9.46
N THR A 264 2.47 -10.41 10.26
CA THR A 264 1.57 -11.46 9.76
C THR A 264 0.13 -10.98 9.55
N LYS A 265 -0.17 -9.70 9.84
CA LYS A 265 -1.54 -9.19 9.89
C LYS A 265 -2.03 -8.66 8.54
N GLY A 266 -1.17 -8.13 7.69
CA GLY A 266 -1.60 -7.57 6.43
C GLY A 266 -0.52 -7.45 5.38
N THR A 267 -0.89 -6.96 4.19
CA THR A 267 0.01 -6.85 3.04
C THR A 267 1.04 -5.74 3.21
N TYR A 268 0.60 -4.60 3.74
CA TYR A 268 1.43 -3.43 4.01
C TYR A 268 1.38 -3.06 5.49
N TYR A 269 2.51 -2.57 5.99
CA TYR A 269 2.63 -2.00 7.32
C TYR A 269 2.94 -0.51 7.21
N VAL A 270 2.22 0.33 7.96
CA VAL A 270 2.43 1.78 8.01
C VAL A 270 2.81 2.16 9.44
N GLN A 271 4.02 2.69 9.61
CA GLN A 271 4.46 3.27 10.86
C GLN A 271 3.92 4.69 10.99
N LEU A 272 3.17 4.94 12.05
CA LEU A 272 2.61 6.25 12.42
C LEU A 272 3.16 6.70 13.78
N GLU A 273 2.73 7.88 14.21
CA GLU A 273 2.95 8.44 15.56
C GLU A 273 1.59 8.73 16.20
N ASP A 274 1.54 8.90 17.52
CA ASP A 274 0.31 9.09 18.29
C ASP A 274 -0.17 10.55 18.35
N ASP A 275 0.49 11.47 17.65
CA ASP A 275 0.20 12.91 17.61
C ASP A 275 0.03 13.45 16.19
N ILE A 276 -0.81 12.77 15.40
CA ILE A 276 -1.07 13.09 14.00
C ILE A 276 -2.55 13.30 13.70
N VAL A 277 -2.82 14.05 12.63
CA VAL A 277 -4.15 14.16 12.01
C VAL A 277 -4.06 13.64 10.58
N ALA A 278 -5.02 12.79 10.21
CA ALA A 278 -5.12 12.19 8.88
C ALA A 278 -5.98 13.04 7.93
N ARG A 279 -5.68 13.00 6.64
CA ARG A 279 -6.55 13.58 5.60
C ARG A 279 -7.70 12.64 5.22
N PRO A 280 -8.82 13.17 4.72
CA PRO A 280 -9.87 12.34 4.14
C PRO A 280 -9.35 11.44 3.02
N ASN A 281 -9.86 10.21 2.96
CA ASN A 281 -9.48 9.17 2.00
C ASN A 281 -8.00 8.77 2.05
N TYR A 282 -7.30 9.00 3.18
CA TYR A 282 -5.88 8.64 3.28
C TYR A 282 -5.66 7.14 3.01
N PHE A 283 -6.54 6.27 3.51
CA PHE A 283 -6.42 4.82 3.34
C PHE A 283 -6.45 4.39 1.88
N THR A 284 -7.54 4.71 1.17
CA THR A 284 -7.66 4.44 -0.28
C THR A 284 -6.51 5.07 -1.06
N THR A 285 -6.08 6.28 -0.70
CA THR A 285 -4.95 6.95 -1.36
C THR A 285 -3.65 6.19 -1.18
N MET A 286 -3.33 5.74 0.05
CA MET A 286 -2.14 4.95 0.33
C MET A 286 -2.18 3.61 -0.42
N LYS A 287 -3.32 2.90 -0.36
CA LYS A 287 -3.50 1.60 -1.01
C LYS A 287 -3.31 1.71 -2.53
N ASN A 288 -3.99 2.67 -3.17
CA ASN A 288 -3.87 2.88 -4.61
C ASN A 288 -2.46 3.33 -5.00
N PHE A 289 -1.84 4.20 -4.21
CA PHE A 289 -0.47 4.61 -4.47
C PHE A 289 0.48 3.41 -4.44
N ALA A 290 0.39 2.54 -3.43
CA ALA A 290 1.22 1.33 -3.37
C ALA A 290 1.02 0.40 -4.57
N LEU A 291 -0.22 0.19 -5.01
CA LEU A 291 -0.55 -0.65 -6.17
C LEU A 291 -0.11 -0.05 -7.51
N GLN A 292 0.04 1.27 -7.60
CA GLN A 292 0.44 1.97 -8.82
C GLN A 292 1.96 2.11 -8.95
N GLN A 293 2.74 1.65 -7.98
CA GLN A 293 4.19 1.79 -8.06
C GLN A 293 4.73 0.99 -9.26
N PRO A 294 5.49 1.63 -10.16
CA PRO A 294 5.89 1.02 -11.43
C PRO A 294 6.95 -0.07 -11.28
N SER A 295 7.64 -0.12 -10.15
CA SER A 295 8.64 -1.14 -9.82
C SER A 295 8.19 -1.87 -8.56
N GLU A 296 8.33 -3.20 -8.54
CA GLU A 296 8.15 -3.98 -7.32
C GLU A 296 9.33 -3.82 -6.34
N GLU A 297 10.38 -3.07 -6.70
CA GLU A 297 11.61 -2.93 -5.91
C GLU A 297 11.62 -1.76 -4.92
N TRP A 298 10.52 -0.99 -4.80
CA TRP A 298 10.45 0.06 -3.78
C TRP A 298 10.55 -0.55 -2.38
N MET A 299 11.20 0.17 -1.47
CA MET A 299 11.35 -0.24 -0.07
C MET A 299 10.41 0.54 0.85
N ILE A 300 10.24 1.84 0.60
CA ILE A 300 9.49 2.74 1.49
C ILE A 300 8.61 3.66 0.66
N LEU A 301 7.32 3.70 0.99
CA LEU A 301 6.44 4.76 0.51
C LEU A 301 6.20 5.77 1.63
N GLU A 302 6.48 7.04 1.36
CA GLU A 302 6.36 8.11 2.35
C GLU A 302 5.11 8.96 2.12
N PHE A 303 4.27 9.07 3.15
CA PHE A 303 3.05 9.87 3.14
C PHE A 303 3.12 11.11 4.06
N SER A 304 4.26 11.34 4.68
CA SER A 304 4.64 12.58 5.37
C SER A 304 6.11 12.89 5.14
N GLN A 305 6.50 14.16 5.19
CA GLN A 305 7.90 14.58 5.19
C GLN A 305 8.54 14.50 6.58
N LEU A 306 7.72 14.51 7.64
CA LEU A 306 8.18 14.72 9.00
C LEU A 306 8.49 13.39 9.69
N GLY A 307 9.72 13.29 10.20
CA GLY A 307 10.14 12.21 11.10
C GLY A 307 9.90 10.83 10.51
N PHE A 308 9.44 9.90 11.34
CA PHE A 308 9.16 8.52 10.97
C PHE A 308 7.68 8.26 10.62
N ILE A 309 6.88 9.33 10.50
CA ILE A 309 5.44 9.29 10.27
C ILE A 309 5.10 8.87 8.84
N GLY A 310 4.10 8.01 8.70
CA GLY A 310 3.51 7.68 7.40
C GLY A 310 4.49 6.95 6.50
N LYS A 311 5.36 6.12 7.08
CA LYS A 311 6.29 5.24 6.35
C LYS A 311 5.63 3.89 6.14
N MET A 312 5.33 3.59 4.88
CA MET A 312 4.75 2.31 4.48
C MET A 312 5.84 1.36 3.97
N PHE A 313 5.73 0.11 4.39
CA PHE A 313 6.58 -1.00 4.02
C PHE A 313 5.72 -2.17 3.55
N LYS A 314 6.27 -3.04 2.69
CA LYS A 314 5.66 -4.36 2.47
C LYS A 314 5.88 -5.19 3.74
N SER A 315 4.85 -5.85 4.23
CA SER A 315 4.98 -6.67 5.46
C SER A 315 5.99 -7.80 5.29
N LEU A 316 6.17 -8.30 4.06
CA LEU A 316 7.17 -9.31 3.70
C LEU A 316 8.62 -8.82 3.88
N ASP A 317 8.87 -7.51 3.78
CA ASP A 317 10.20 -6.91 3.92
C ASP A 317 10.53 -6.55 5.37
N LEU A 318 9.54 -6.58 6.27
CA LEU A 318 9.74 -6.22 7.68
C LEU A 318 10.82 -7.04 8.39
N PRO A 319 10.99 -8.37 8.19
CA PRO A 319 12.07 -9.12 8.82
C PRO A 319 13.45 -8.54 8.56
N LEU A 320 13.74 -8.18 7.30
CA LEU A 320 15.01 -7.58 6.92
C LEU A 320 15.21 -6.21 7.58
N ILE A 321 14.15 -5.42 7.66
CA ILE A 321 14.18 -4.08 8.26
C ILE A 321 14.41 -4.19 9.77
N VAL A 322 13.65 -5.06 10.44
CA VAL A 322 13.75 -5.32 11.89
C VAL A 322 15.13 -5.87 12.23
N GLU A 323 15.64 -6.84 11.49
CA GLU A 323 16.98 -7.41 11.72
C GLU A 323 18.06 -6.34 11.61
N PHE A 324 18.01 -5.49 10.57
CA PHE A 324 18.94 -4.37 10.42
C PHE A 324 18.85 -3.37 11.58
N MET A 325 17.64 -3.06 12.04
CA MET A 325 17.44 -2.19 13.20
C MET A 325 18.00 -2.81 14.48
N LEU A 326 17.79 -4.11 14.69
CA LEU A 326 18.31 -4.87 15.84
C LEU A 326 19.83 -5.01 15.83
N MET A 327 20.48 -5.02 14.67
CA MET A 327 21.95 -5.02 14.59
C MET A 327 22.56 -3.75 15.22
N PHE A 328 21.89 -2.60 15.10
CA PHE A 328 22.47 -1.29 15.42
C PHE A 328 21.59 -0.44 16.37
N TYR A 329 20.68 -1.07 17.11
CA TYR A 329 19.68 -0.37 17.92
C TYR A 329 20.27 0.55 19.00
N LYS A 330 21.49 0.27 19.48
CA LYS A 330 22.20 1.13 20.46
C LYS A 330 22.97 2.26 19.78
N ASP A 331 23.36 2.08 18.52
CA ASP A 331 24.39 2.89 17.88
C ASP A 331 23.82 4.13 17.20
N LYS A 332 22.63 4.04 16.63
CA LYS A 332 22.04 5.11 15.80
C LYS A 332 20.54 5.27 16.08
N PRO A 333 19.97 6.47 15.91
CA PRO A 333 18.51 6.65 15.93
C PRO A 333 17.85 6.04 14.70
N ILE A 334 16.54 5.75 14.80
CA ILE A 334 15.78 5.00 13.79
C ILE A 334 15.83 5.62 12.38
N ASP A 335 15.71 6.95 12.27
CA ASP A 335 15.73 7.64 10.98
C ASP A 335 17.06 7.41 10.24
N TRP A 336 18.16 7.35 11.00
CA TRP A 336 19.49 7.13 10.42
C TRP A 336 19.69 5.67 10.05
N LEU A 337 19.18 4.74 10.85
CA LEU A 337 19.19 3.32 10.49
C LEU A 337 18.45 3.06 9.18
N LEU A 338 17.30 3.71 9.01
CA LEU A 338 16.52 3.63 7.78
C LEU A 338 17.23 4.27 6.58
N ASP A 339 17.96 5.37 6.78
CA ASP A 339 18.80 5.92 5.70
C ASP A 339 19.99 5.01 5.36
N HIS A 340 20.59 4.40 6.38
CA HIS A 340 21.72 3.48 6.23
C HIS A 340 21.33 2.19 5.50
N ILE A 341 20.15 1.61 5.76
CA ILE A 341 19.72 0.41 5.03
C ILE A 341 19.60 0.68 3.52
N MET A 342 19.10 1.87 3.15
CA MET A 342 19.04 2.29 1.74
C MET A 342 20.45 2.55 1.19
N TRP A 343 21.32 3.20 1.98
CA TRP A 343 22.70 3.45 1.56
C TRP A 343 23.43 2.15 1.22
N VAL A 344 23.35 1.15 2.11
CA VAL A 344 23.98 -0.16 1.91
C VAL A 344 23.41 -0.89 0.70
N LYS A 345 22.11 -0.73 0.41
CA LYS A 345 21.47 -1.42 -0.71
C LYS A 345 21.81 -0.86 -2.08
N VAL A 346 21.91 0.48 -2.22
CA VAL A 346 21.94 1.10 -3.56
C VAL A 346 23.01 2.15 -3.79
N CYS A 347 23.72 2.60 -2.76
CA CYS A 347 24.77 3.60 -2.96
C CYS A 347 26.10 2.94 -3.32
N ASN A 348 26.69 3.40 -4.42
CA ASN A 348 28.04 3.00 -4.82
C ASN A 348 29.06 3.93 -4.13
N PRO A 349 30.00 3.40 -3.31
CA PRO A 349 31.01 4.20 -2.62
C PRO A 349 31.96 4.98 -3.56
N GLU A 350 32.12 4.53 -4.80
CA GLU A 350 32.98 5.16 -5.81
C GLU A 350 32.29 6.34 -6.54
N LYS A 351 31.00 6.58 -6.27
CA LYS A 351 30.21 7.63 -6.92
C LYS A 351 29.87 8.77 -5.96
N ASP A 352 29.45 9.89 -6.54
CA ASP A 352 29.11 11.09 -5.79
C ASP A 352 27.81 10.95 -4.98
N ALA A 353 27.65 11.85 -4.00
CA ALA A 353 26.45 11.88 -3.15
C ALA A 353 25.16 12.04 -3.96
N LYS A 354 25.19 12.82 -5.06
CA LYS A 354 24.02 13.02 -5.92
C LYS A 354 23.60 11.73 -6.62
N HIS A 355 24.52 10.84 -6.95
CA HIS A 355 24.17 9.52 -7.46
C HIS A 355 23.46 8.70 -6.38
N CYS A 356 24.02 8.63 -5.18
CA CYS A 356 23.41 7.93 -4.04
C CYS A 356 22.01 8.46 -3.72
N ASP A 357 21.82 9.78 -3.66
CA ASP A 357 20.51 10.40 -3.40
C ASP A 357 19.47 10.03 -4.46
N ARG A 358 19.86 9.98 -5.74
CA ARG A 358 18.99 9.54 -6.84
C ARG A 358 18.62 8.05 -6.71
N GLN A 359 19.57 7.19 -6.36
CA GLN A 359 19.29 5.77 -6.15
C GLN A 359 18.36 5.56 -4.95
N LYS A 360 18.61 6.25 -3.82
CA LYS A 360 17.74 6.21 -2.65
C LYS A 360 16.33 6.70 -2.98
N ALA A 361 16.18 7.74 -3.81
CA ALA A 361 14.88 8.26 -4.21
C ALA A 361 14.04 7.28 -5.05
N ASN A 362 14.67 6.30 -5.72
CA ASN A 362 13.95 5.25 -6.43
C ASN A 362 13.40 4.17 -5.46
N LEU A 363 14.06 3.95 -4.33
CA LEU A 363 13.59 3.00 -3.29
C LEU A 363 12.64 3.65 -2.30
N ARG A 364 12.80 4.94 -2.05
CA ARG A 364 12.00 5.76 -1.14
C ARG A 364 11.16 6.74 -1.93
N ILE A 365 9.96 6.32 -2.27
CA ILE A 365 9.06 7.08 -3.13
C ILE A 365 8.08 7.86 -2.27
N ARG A 366 8.07 9.18 -2.43
CA ARG A 366 7.25 10.07 -1.63
C ARG A 366 5.96 10.45 -2.34
N PHE A 367 4.83 10.23 -1.68
CA PHE A 367 3.53 10.73 -2.09
C PHE A 367 3.39 12.22 -1.78
N LYS A 368 2.74 12.96 -2.69
CA LYS A 368 2.38 14.37 -2.49
C LYS A 368 0.94 14.60 -2.96
N PRO A 369 0.12 15.35 -2.19
CA PRO A 369 0.43 16.03 -0.93
C PRO A 369 0.50 15.07 0.27
N SER A 370 1.14 15.48 1.37
CA SER A 370 1.22 14.67 2.59
C SER A 370 -0.17 14.34 3.14
N LEU A 371 -0.35 13.11 3.61
CA LEU A 371 -1.63 12.60 4.15
C LEU A 371 -1.74 12.75 5.66
N PHE A 372 -0.62 12.96 6.34
CA PHE A 372 -0.57 13.09 7.80
C PHE A 372 0.11 14.41 8.21
N GLN A 373 -0.41 15.02 9.26
CA GLN A 373 0.18 16.20 9.90
C GLN A 373 0.46 15.91 11.36
N HIS A 374 1.71 16.10 11.75
CA HIS A 374 2.09 16.13 13.16
C HIS A 374 1.46 17.35 13.84
N VAL A 375 0.68 17.12 14.90
CA VAL A 375 -0.01 18.15 15.70
C VAL A 375 0.53 18.25 17.13
N GLY A 376 1.40 17.33 17.54
CA GLY A 376 2.06 17.36 18.84
C GLY A 376 2.88 18.64 19.03
N THR A 377 2.50 19.48 19.99
CA THR A 377 3.28 20.66 20.37
C THR A 377 4.35 20.32 21.41
N HIS A 378 4.10 19.30 22.23
CA HIS A 378 5.03 18.78 23.23
C HIS A 378 5.55 17.41 22.81
N SER A 379 6.87 17.32 22.62
CA SER A 379 7.54 16.06 22.28
C SER A 379 7.49 15.08 23.45
N SER A 380 7.64 13.78 23.14
CA SER A 380 7.94 12.75 24.12
C SER A 380 9.31 12.88 24.78
N LEU A 381 10.21 13.69 24.20
CA LEU A 381 11.45 14.12 24.85
C LEU A 381 11.18 15.37 25.70
N ALA A 382 11.42 15.28 27.01
CA ALA A 382 11.19 16.36 27.98
C ALA A 382 11.82 17.69 27.53
N GLY A 383 11.07 18.77 27.65
CA GLY A 383 11.50 20.13 27.30
C GLY A 383 11.55 20.46 25.80
N LYS A 384 11.28 19.51 24.88
CA LYS A 384 11.29 19.79 23.43
C LYS A 384 9.90 20.19 22.92
N ILE A 385 9.76 21.46 22.55
CA ILE A 385 8.55 21.98 21.87
C ILE A 385 8.70 21.79 20.36
N GLN A 386 7.74 21.11 19.74
CA GLN A 386 7.72 20.86 18.31
C GLN A 386 6.67 21.75 17.62
N LYS A 387 7.11 22.69 16.80
CA LYS A 387 6.23 23.59 16.01
C LYS A 387 6.26 23.28 14.51
N LEU A 388 6.90 22.19 14.11
CA LEU A 388 7.05 21.83 12.70
C LEU A 388 5.69 21.46 12.10
N LYS A 389 5.35 22.11 10.99
CA LYS A 389 4.23 21.73 10.13
C LYS A 389 4.76 21.08 8.86
N ASP A 390 4.04 20.09 8.34
CA ASP A 390 4.43 19.44 7.10
C ASP A 390 4.15 20.41 5.95
N LYS A 391 5.20 20.73 5.19
CA LYS A 391 5.13 21.77 4.14
C LYS A 391 4.12 21.43 3.05
N ASP A 392 3.79 20.16 2.86
CA ASP A 392 2.89 19.70 1.81
C ASP A 392 1.51 19.28 2.36
N PHE A 393 1.30 19.32 3.68
CA PHE A 393 -0.01 19.09 4.27
C PHE A 393 -0.93 20.30 4.08
N GLY A 394 -2.20 20.03 3.76
CA GLY A 394 -3.19 21.08 3.45
C GLY A 394 -2.97 21.80 2.11
N LYS A 395 -1.88 21.52 1.38
CA LYS A 395 -1.77 21.94 -0.02
C LYS A 395 -2.85 21.20 -0.82
N GLN A 396 -3.78 21.95 -1.37
CA GLN A 396 -4.71 21.42 -2.37
C GLN A 396 -3.87 20.95 -3.56
N THR A 397 -4.17 19.75 -4.07
CA THR A 397 -3.67 19.30 -5.36
C THR A 397 -4.09 20.35 -6.39
N LEU A 398 -3.13 21.15 -6.86
CA LEU A 398 -3.38 22.22 -7.84
C LEU A 398 -3.87 21.64 -9.18
N HIS A 399 -3.51 20.38 -9.43
CA HIS A 399 -3.87 19.61 -10.59
C HIS A 399 -4.61 18.32 -10.16
N LYS A 400 -5.65 17.97 -10.92
CA LYS A 400 -6.29 16.65 -10.90
C LYS A 400 -6.21 16.09 -12.32
N GLY A 401 -5.51 14.97 -12.49
CA GLY A 401 -5.41 14.29 -13.78
C GLY A 401 -6.80 13.92 -14.29
N HIS A 402 -7.02 14.15 -15.58
CA HIS A 402 -8.29 13.89 -16.27
C HIS A 402 -8.02 13.69 -17.75
N ALA A 403 -8.96 13.04 -18.46
CA ALA A 403 -8.88 12.87 -19.91
C ALA A 403 -10.00 13.68 -20.56
N ASN A 404 -9.62 14.62 -21.44
CA ASN A 404 -10.56 15.38 -22.26
C ASN A 404 -10.58 14.86 -23.71
N PRO A 405 -11.68 15.09 -24.45
CA PRO A 405 -11.73 14.83 -25.89
C PRO A 405 -10.64 15.60 -26.65
N LEU A 406 -10.31 15.20 -27.87
CA LEU A 406 -9.37 15.98 -28.70
C LEU A 406 -9.94 17.37 -28.99
N ALA A 407 -9.16 18.41 -28.70
CA ALA A 407 -9.51 19.79 -29.01
C ALA A 407 -8.27 20.64 -29.28
N GLU A 408 -8.45 21.63 -30.13
CA GLU A 408 -7.51 22.74 -30.28
C GLU A 408 -7.82 23.76 -29.18
N VAL A 409 -6.87 23.96 -28.26
CA VAL A 409 -6.98 24.95 -27.18
C VAL A 409 -6.14 26.17 -27.49
N THR A 410 -6.68 27.37 -27.29
CA THR A 410 -6.01 28.64 -27.54
C THR A 410 -6.37 29.65 -26.46
N THR A 411 -5.44 30.53 -26.11
CA THR A 411 -5.64 31.57 -25.08
C THR A 411 -4.89 32.84 -25.44
N SER A 412 -5.45 34.00 -25.09
CA SER A 412 -4.72 35.27 -25.13
C SER A 412 -3.94 35.54 -23.84
N LEU A 413 -4.22 34.81 -22.76
CA LEU A 413 -3.56 35.03 -21.48
C LEU A 413 -2.09 34.62 -21.57
N LYS A 414 -1.20 35.51 -21.14
CA LYS A 414 0.24 35.23 -21.06
C LYS A 414 0.52 34.15 -20.03
N THR A 415 1.09 33.03 -20.48
CA THR A 415 1.50 31.91 -19.62
C THR A 415 2.61 32.30 -18.66
N TYR A 416 2.55 31.75 -17.45
CA TYR A 416 3.60 31.85 -16.45
C TYR A 416 4.39 30.55 -16.41
N GLN A 417 5.70 30.64 -16.63
CA GLN A 417 6.62 29.49 -16.68
C GLN A 417 6.16 28.42 -17.71
N HIS A 418 6.12 27.14 -17.31
CA HIS A 418 5.87 25.99 -18.18
C HIS A 418 4.44 25.42 -18.04
N PHE A 419 3.54 26.16 -17.37
CA PHE A 419 2.17 25.78 -17.03
C PHE A 419 1.18 26.24 -18.11
N THR A 420 1.12 25.52 -19.23
CA THR A 420 0.36 25.94 -20.42
C THR A 420 -1.10 25.44 -20.41
N LEU A 421 -1.94 26.02 -21.28
CA LEU A 421 -3.35 25.65 -21.38
C LEU A 421 -3.50 24.23 -21.94
N GLU A 422 -2.61 23.82 -22.82
CA GLU A 422 -2.58 22.48 -23.44
C GLU A 422 -2.37 21.41 -22.37
N LYS A 423 -1.40 21.59 -21.47
CA LYS A 423 -1.15 20.66 -20.36
C LYS A 423 -2.34 20.57 -19.40
N ALA A 424 -3.01 21.71 -19.17
CA ALA A 424 -4.22 21.76 -18.37
C ALA A 424 -5.39 21.02 -19.02
N TYR A 425 -5.51 21.12 -20.34
CA TYR A 425 -6.56 20.44 -21.09
C TYR A 425 -6.30 18.94 -21.23
N LEU A 426 -5.04 18.51 -21.35
CA LEU A 426 -4.68 17.09 -21.41
C LEU A 426 -4.69 16.42 -20.02
N GLY A 427 -4.86 17.18 -18.94
CA GLY A 427 -4.78 16.67 -17.58
C GLY A 427 -3.37 16.19 -17.19
N GLU A 428 -2.35 16.79 -17.79
CA GLU A 428 -0.93 16.58 -17.45
C GLU A 428 -0.49 17.50 -16.30
N ASP A 429 -0.96 18.75 -16.31
CA ASP A 429 -0.65 19.77 -15.31
C ASP A 429 -1.77 20.82 -15.20
N PHE A 430 -1.56 21.97 -14.55
CA PHE A 430 -2.51 23.09 -14.51
C PHE A 430 -2.09 24.26 -15.42
N PHE A 431 -3.04 25.14 -15.74
CA PHE A 431 -2.78 26.37 -16.48
C PHE A 431 -2.48 27.50 -15.51
N TRP A 432 -1.30 28.13 -15.62
CA TRP A 432 -0.95 29.30 -14.83
C TRP A 432 -0.64 30.46 -15.76
N ALA A 433 -1.43 31.53 -15.66
CA ALA A 433 -1.24 32.74 -16.43
C ALA A 433 -1.18 33.98 -15.53
N PHE A 434 -0.72 35.08 -16.10
CA PHE A 434 -0.79 36.39 -15.47
C PHE A 434 -2.24 36.87 -15.33
N THR A 435 -2.44 37.93 -14.53
CA THR A 435 -3.78 38.47 -14.25
C THR A 435 -4.47 38.86 -15.56
N PRO A 436 -5.67 38.32 -15.87
CA PRO A 436 -6.37 38.62 -17.10
C PRO A 436 -6.83 40.07 -17.15
N VAL A 437 -6.79 40.66 -18.34
CA VAL A 437 -7.33 41.99 -18.64
C VAL A 437 -8.62 41.88 -19.46
N ALA A 438 -9.39 42.97 -19.53
CA ALA A 438 -10.60 42.99 -20.34
C ALA A 438 -10.27 42.67 -21.80
N GLY A 439 -10.97 41.68 -22.36
CA GLY A 439 -10.73 41.17 -23.72
C GLY A 439 -9.95 39.86 -23.79
N ASP A 440 -9.38 39.40 -22.67
CA ASP A 440 -8.70 38.11 -22.65
C ASP A 440 -9.67 36.92 -22.82
N PHE A 441 -9.23 35.87 -23.50
CA PHE A 441 -10.03 34.70 -23.79
C PHE A 441 -9.27 33.39 -23.61
N ILE A 442 -10.02 32.34 -23.26
CA ILE A 442 -9.65 30.94 -23.41
C ILE A 442 -10.67 30.34 -24.38
N ARG A 443 -10.19 29.65 -25.41
CA ARG A 443 -11.00 29.04 -26.46
C ARG A 443 -10.63 27.58 -26.62
N ILE A 444 -11.62 26.71 -26.54
CA ILE A 444 -11.48 25.26 -26.72
C ILE A 444 -12.33 24.88 -27.92
N ARG A 445 -11.70 24.42 -28.99
CA ARG A 445 -12.36 23.97 -30.23
C ARG A 445 -12.24 22.45 -30.29
N VAL A 446 -13.30 21.75 -29.88
CA VAL A 446 -13.36 20.28 -29.90
C VAL A 446 -13.32 19.79 -31.34
N GLN A 447 -12.42 18.85 -31.65
CA GLN A 447 -12.36 18.20 -32.95
C GLN A 447 -13.39 17.07 -32.96
N THR A 448 -14.47 17.25 -33.73
CA THR A 448 -15.46 16.20 -33.97
C THR A 448 -15.23 15.59 -35.33
N SER A 449 -14.61 14.41 -35.39
CA SER A 449 -14.45 13.68 -36.65
C SER A 449 -15.48 12.58 -36.87
N GLU A 450 -16.24 12.08 -35.87
CA GLU A 450 -17.26 11.05 -36.15
C GLU A 450 -18.32 10.81 -35.06
N GLN A 451 -18.29 11.50 -33.91
CA GLN A 451 -19.31 11.41 -32.87
C GLN A 451 -19.64 12.80 -32.31
N THR A 452 -20.92 13.12 -32.17
CA THR A 452 -21.41 14.32 -31.49
C THR A 452 -20.97 14.30 -30.02
N VAL A 453 -19.96 15.09 -29.66
CA VAL A 453 -19.52 15.24 -28.27
C VAL A 453 -20.54 16.10 -27.51
N GLN A 454 -21.35 15.47 -26.66
CA GLN A 454 -22.26 16.18 -25.77
C GLN A 454 -21.48 16.77 -24.58
N ILE A 455 -21.29 18.09 -24.58
CA ILE A 455 -20.70 18.80 -23.44
C ILE A 455 -21.76 18.95 -22.35
N LYS A 456 -21.66 18.15 -21.28
CA LYS A 456 -22.60 18.20 -20.15
C LYS A 456 -22.36 19.37 -19.21
N ARG A 457 -21.08 19.74 -18.99
CA ARG A 457 -20.67 20.85 -18.11
C ARG A 457 -19.21 21.23 -18.37
N PHE A 458 -18.88 22.49 -18.08
CA PHE A 458 -17.50 22.94 -17.90
C PHE A 458 -17.19 23.07 -16.40
N LEU A 459 -16.05 22.53 -15.97
CA LEU A 459 -15.58 22.63 -14.59
C LEU A 459 -14.30 23.46 -14.57
N VAL A 460 -14.38 24.69 -14.07
CA VAL A 460 -13.23 25.60 -13.96
C VAL A 460 -12.98 25.89 -12.49
N HIS A 461 -11.82 25.46 -11.98
CA HIS A 461 -11.38 25.76 -10.63
C HIS A 461 -10.35 26.90 -10.69
N LYS A 462 -10.73 28.09 -10.21
CA LYS A 462 -9.85 29.26 -10.20
C LYS A 462 -9.27 29.51 -8.81
N LYS A 463 -7.98 29.84 -8.73
CA LYS A 463 -7.33 30.33 -7.50
C LYS A 463 -6.54 31.60 -7.83
N LYS A 464 -6.89 32.71 -7.17
CA LYS A 464 -6.14 33.97 -7.29
C LYS A 464 -5.02 33.94 -6.26
N ILE A 465 -3.76 33.99 -6.71
CA ILE A 465 -2.60 34.17 -5.82
C ILE A 465 -2.33 35.67 -5.77
N ALA A 466 -2.80 36.33 -4.71
CA ALA A 466 -2.44 37.72 -4.44
C ALA A 466 -1.08 37.72 -3.76
N TYR A 467 -0.05 38.23 -4.43
CA TYR A 467 1.16 38.65 -3.74
C TYR A 467 0.87 40.05 -3.19
N SER A 468 0.78 40.20 -1.88
CA SER A 468 1.05 41.50 -1.26
C SER A 468 2.55 41.72 -1.42
N VAL A 469 2.92 42.70 -2.23
CA VAL A 469 4.30 43.21 -2.27
C VAL A 469 4.61 43.87 -0.94
#